data_AF-A0A9X5UL87-F1
#
_entry.id   AF-A0A9X5UL87-F1
#
_cell.length_a   1.000
_cell.length_b   1.000
_cell.length_c   1.000
_cell.angle_alpha   90.00
_cell.angle_beta   90.00
_cell.angle_gamma   90.00
#
_symmetry.space_group_name_H-M   'P 1'
#
loop_
_entity.id
_entity.type
_entity.pdbx_description
1 polymer ?
#
loop_
_entity_poly.entity_id
_entity_poly.type
_entity_poly.pdbx_seq_one_letter_code
_entity_poly.pdbx_strand_id
1 'polypeptide(L)'
;MAARPPPDSPSHRSSWATGARIAAADIAASPTDRTLLLATTERGVATSTDGGRTFAPPRSSTVQLFLAWPAASALYGLDLTGMLSVSADAGATWKRVSTIPGGGPQAFTAVDEGHLLAATSDGIYESRDAGATFTRILPLAEG
;
A
#
# COMPACT_ATOMS: atom_id res chain seq x y z
N MET A 1 -18.36 -48.64 0.14
CA MET A 1 -17.92 -48.32 -1.24
C MET A 1 -17.69 -46.82 -1.32
N ALA A 2 -16.45 -46.36 -1.41
CA ALA A 2 -16.13 -44.94 -1.62
C ALA A 2 -15.75 -44.74 -3.09
N ALA A 3 -16.44 -43.83 -3.77
CA ALA A 3 -16.18 -43.51 -5.16
C ALA A 3 -14.84 -42.78 -5.30
N ARG A 4 -14.03 -43.20 -6.28
CA ARG A 4 -12.74 -42.60 -6.62
C ARG A 4 -12.98 -41.31 -7.42
N PRO A 5 -12.35 -40.18 -7.09
CA PRO A 5 -12.48 -38.96 -7.88
C PRO A 5 -11.73 -39.09 -9.23
N PRO A 6 -12.20 -38.39 -10.29
CA PRO A 6 -11.59 -38.43 -11.63
C PRO A 6 -10.22 -37.73 -11.66
N PRO A 7 -9.29 -38.14 -12.56
CA PRO A 7 -8.00 -37.50 -12.68
C PRO A 7 -8.11 -36.18 -13.47
N ASP A 8 -7.22 -35.25 -13.13
CA ASP A 8 -6.80 -34.09 -13.94
C ASP A 8 -7.69 -32.84 -13.93
N SER A 9 -7.84 -32.24 -12.75
CA SER A 9 -7.93 -30.77 -12.65
C SER A 9 -6.57 -30.23 -12.19
N PRO A 10 -5.95 -29.26 -12.89
CA PRO A 10 -4.69 -28.68 -12.47
C PRO A 10 -4.91 -27.90 -11.18
N SER A 11 -4.64 -28.52 -10.04
CA SER A 11 -4.59 -27.83 -8.76
C SER A 11 -3.36 -26.93 -8.78
N HIS A 12 -3.54 -25.64 -9.06
CA HIS A 12 -2.53 -24.64 -8.72
C HIS A 12 -2.47 -24.60 -7.19
N ARG A 13 -1.72 -25.51 -6.59
CA ARG A 13 -1.44 -25.51 -5.16
C ARG A 13 -0.47 -24.35 -4.92
N SER A 14 -1.02 -23.16 -4.71
CA SER A 14 -0.28 -22.08 -4.08
C SER A 14 0.04 -22.54 -2.66
N SER A 15 1.26 -23.06 -2.46
CA SER A 15 1.75 -23.35 -1.11
C SER A 15 2.13 -22.02 -0.46
N TRP A 16 1.45 -21.68 0.62
CA TRP A 16 1.84 -20.54 1.45
C TRP A 16 3.11 -20.89 2.22
N ALA A 17 4.10 -20.00 2.21
CA ALA A 17 5.26 -20.06 3.08
C ALA A 17 5.12 -18.99 4.17
N THR A 18 5.37 -19.36 5.42
CA THR A 18 5.38 -18.40 6.53
C THR A 18 6.62 -17.51 6.42
N GLY A 19 6.41 -16.20 6.30
CA GLY A 19 7.45 -15.17 6.38
C GLY A 19 7.66 -14.65 7.80
N ALA A 20 8.20 -13.44 7.91
CA ALA A 20 8.39 -12.75 9.18
C ALA A 20 7.05 -12.50 9.89
N ARG A 21 7.08 -12.48 11.22
CA ARG A 21 6.00 -11.90 12.04
C ARG A 21 6.25 -10.41 12.23
N ILE A 22 5.30 -9.58 11.78
CA ILE A 22 5.35 -8.13 11.92
C ILE A 22 3.94 -7.60 12.16
N ALA A 23 3.80 -6.59 13.03
CA ALA A 23 2.55 -5.87 13.24
C ALA A 23 2.38 -4.82 12.14
N ALA A 24 2.09 -5.29 10.93
CA ALA A 24 1.91 -4.44 9.77
C ALA A 24 0.44 -4.10 9.53
N ALA A 25 0.13 -2.86 9.18
CA ALA A 25 -1.20 -2.48 8.71
C ALA A 25 -1.34 -2.70 7.20
N ASP A 26 -0.26 -2.49 6.45
CA ASP A 26 -0.18 -2.65 4.99
C ASP A 26 1.22 -3.14 4.57
N ILE A 27 1.30 -3.73 3.37
CA ILE A 27 2.55 -4.19 2.75
C ILE A 27 2.57 -3.85 1.26
N ALA A 28 3.68 -3.29 0.78
CA ALA A 28 3.90 -3.00 -0.64
C ALA A 28 5.16 -3.69 -1.16
N ALA A 29 5.07 -4.28 -2.35
CA ALA A 29 6.22 -4.84 -3.05
C ALA A 29 6.84 -3.80 -3.99
N SER A 30 8.16 -3.84 -4.15
CA SER A 30 8.82 -3.00 -5.15
C SER A 30 8.41 -3.42 -6.56
N PRO A 31 8.10 -2.47 -7.45
CA PRO A 31 7.78 -2.76 -8.84
C PRO A 31 9.00 -3.24 -9.65
N THR A 32 10.22 -3.01 -9.16
CA THR A 32 11.47 -3.32 -9.88
C THR A 32 12.34 -4.37 -9.19
N ASP A 33 12.11 -4.68 -7.92
CA ASP A 33 12.86 -5.68 -7.15
C ASP A 33 11.91 -6.63 -6.40
N ARG A 34 11.89 -7.90 -6.81
CA ARG A 34 10.99 -8.92 -6.24
C ARG A 34 11.31 -9.29 -4.78
N THR A 35 12.47 -8.91 -4.26
CA THR A 35 12.89 -9.20 -2.88
C THR A 35 12.64 -8.05 -1.93
N LEU A 36 12.41 -6.84 -2.48
CA LEU A 36 12.21 -5.63 -1.71
C LEU A 36 10.72 -5.45 -1.37
N LEU A 37 10.39 -5.52 -0.08
CA LEU A 37 9.06 -5.26 0.45
C LEU A 37 9.12 -4.16 1.50
N LEU A 38 8.05 -3.38 1.61
CA LEU A 38 7.85 -2.39 2.66
C LEU A 38 6.61 -2.74 3.47
N ALA A 39 6.67 -2.57 4.78
CA ALA A 39 5.55 -2.83 5.69
C ALA A 39 5.31 -1.63 6.59
N THR A 40 4.06 -1.15 6.68
CA THR A 40 3.71 -0.04 7.56
C THR A 40 3.58 -0.50 9.00
N THR A 41 4.22 0.20 9.94
CA THR A 41 4.16 -0.13 11.37
C THR A 41 3.90 1.13 12.19
N GLU A 42 3.56 0.96 13.47
CA GLU A 42 3.44 2.06 14.44
C GLU A 42 4.73 2.90 14.60
N ARG A 43 5.89 2.38 14.16
CA ARG A 43 7.19 3.04 14.27
C ARG A 43 7.69 3.63 12.95
N GLY A 44 6.89 3.52 11.88
CA GLY A 44 7.27 3.90 10.52
C GLY A 44 7.26 2.72 9.56
N VAL A 45 7.84 2.90 8.37
CA VAL A 45 7.86 1.89 7.31
C VAL A 45 9.09 1.00 7.43
N ALA A 46 8.88 -0.28 7.75
CA ALA A 46 9.93 -1.30 7.83
C ALA A 46 10.25 -1.86 6.44
N THR A 47 11.49 -2.33 6.24
CA THR A 47 11.97 -2.80 4.93
C THR A 47 12.45 -4.24 4.99
N SER A 48 12.02 -5.05 4.04
CA SER A 48 12.59 -6.37 3.76
C SER A 48 13.35 -6.34 2.45
N THR A 49 14.50 -6.99 2.40
CA THR A 49 15.31 -7.21 1.18
C THR A 49 15.46 -8.70 0.86
N ASP A 50 14.64 -9.54 1.50
CA ASP A 50 14.72 -11.00 1.40
C ASP A 50 13.36 -11.64 1.11
N GLY A 51 12.44 -10.88 0.50
CA GLY A 51 11.10 -11.34 0.13
C GLY A 51 10.19 -11.57 1.33
N GLY A 52 10.35 -10.78 2.40
CA GLY A 52 9.51 -10.81 3.59
C GLY A 52 9.88 -11.89 4.61
N ARG A 53 11.09 -12.49 4.51
CA ARG A 53 11.58 -13.45 5.52
C ARG A 53 12.05 -12.71 6.77
N THR A 54 12.63 -11.52 6.61
CA THR A 54 12.97 -10.60 7.68
C THR A 54 12.63 -9.15 7.30
N PHE A 55 12.41 -8.31 8.31
CA PHE A 55 12.22 -6.87 8.13
C PHE A 55 13.18 -6.11 9.05
N ALA A 56 13.94 -5.18 8.48
CA ALA A 56 14.74 -4.22 9.21
C ALA A 56 13.83 -3.13 9.80
N PRO A 57 14.22 -2.52 10.94
CA PRO A 57 13.46 -1.42 11.53
C PRO A 57 13.35 -0.22 10.57
N PRO A 58 12.32 0.63 10.73
CA PRO A 58 12.14 1.81 9.90
C PRO A 58 13.34 2.76 9.91
N ARG A 59 13.67 3.31 8.74
CA ARG A 59 14.71 4.34 8.60
C ARG A 59 14.21 5.74 8.95
N SER A 60 12.90 5.93 8.92
CA SER A 60 12.18 7.15 9.30
C SER A 60 11.08 6.80 10.29
N SER A 61 10.78 7.73 11.21
CA SER A 61 9.64 7.65 12.12
C SER A 61 8.32 8.11 11.48
N THR A 62 8.32 8.47 10.19
CA THR A 62 7.09 8.79 9.46
C THR A 62 6.21 7.55 9.36
N VAL A 63 5.09 7.56 10.08
CA VAL A 63 4.08 6.50 10.06
C VAL A 63 3.17 6.72 8.86
N GLN A 64 2.96 5.66 8.07
CA GLN A 64 1.98 5.60 7.00
C GLN A 64 0.95 4.52 7.35
N LEU A 65 -0.30 4.69 6.96
CA LEU A 65 -1.31 3.64 7.06
C LEU A 65 -1.27 2.78 5.80
N PHE A 66 -1.35 3.42 4.63
CA PHE A 66 -1.37 2.77 3.32
C PHE A 66 -0.12 3.11 2.50
N LEU A 67 0.28 2.19 1.63
CA LEU A 67 1.34 2.35 0.64
C LEU A 67 0.83 2.02 -0.76
N ALA A 68 1.23 2.82 -1.75
CA ALA A 68 1.03 2.50 -3.16
C ALA A 68 2.34 2.74 -3.91
N TRP A 69 2.85 1.72 -4.61
CA TRP A 69 4.18 1.77 -5.24
C TRP A 69 4.14 1.47 -6.75
N PRO A 70 3.51 2.35 -7.55
CA PRO A 70 3.34 2.13 -9.00
C PRO A 70 4.67 2.13 -9.77
N ALA A 71 5.68 2.85 -9.31
CA ALA A 71 7.00 2.92 -9.94
C ALA A 71 8.13 3.15 -8.91
N ALA A 72 9.37 2.82 -9.28
CA ALA A 72 10.52 2.93 -8.36
C ALA A 72 10.70 4.34 -7.78
N SER A 73 10.40 5.39 -8.56
CA SER A 73 10.46 6.80 -8.18
C SER A 73 9.22 7.34 -7.46
N ALA A 74 8.15 6.55 -7.39
CA ALA A 74 6.83 7.00 -6.95
C ALA A 74 6.26 6.02 -5.93
N LEU A 75 6.81 6.02 -4.71
CA LEU A 75 6.18 5.37 -3.57
C LEU A 75 5.32 6.40 -2.83
N TYR A 76 4.00 6.22 -2.86
CA TYR A 76 3.06 7.02 -2.10
C TYR A 76 2.76 6.38 -0.75
N GLY A 77 2.61 7.23 0.25
CA GLY A 77 2.21 6.86 1.61
C GLY A 77 1.11 7.79 2.08
N LEU A 78 0.07 7.23 2.69
CA LEU A 78 -1.05 7.97 3.24
C LEU A 78 -1.18 7.66 4.72
N ASP A 79 -1.12 8.68 5.58
CA ASP A 79 -1.26 8.51 7.03
C ASP A 79 -2.73 8.53 7.50
N LEU A 80 -2.93 8.26 8.79
CA LEU A 80 -4.26 8.22 9.42
C LEU A 80 -5.05 9.54 9.33
N THR A 81 -4.35 10.66 9.12
CA THR A 81 -4.95 11.99 9.01
C THR A 81 -5.29 12.37 7.57
N GLY A 82 -4.97 11.51 6.60
CA GLY A 82 -5.10 11.80 5.18
C GLY A 82 -3.94 12.58 4.59
N MET A 83 -2.81 12.74 5.31
CA MET A 83 -1.61 13.35 4.75
C MET A 83 -0.97 12.41 3.73
N LEU A 84 -0.95 12.84 2.47
CA LEU A 84 -0.24 12.18 1.40
C LEU A 84 1.22 12.61 1.41
N SER A 85 2.11 11.63 1.38
CA SER A 85 3.54 11.84 1.16
C SER A 85 4.04 10.95 0.03
N VAL A 86 5.14 11.37 -0.60
CA VAL A 86 5.83 10.60 -1.64
C VAL A 86 7.28 10.36 -1.24
N SER A 87 7.79 9.20 -1.60
CA SER A 87 9.17 8.80 -1.46
C SER A 87 9.72 8.35 -2.82
N ALA A 88 10.94 8.80 -3.13
CA ALA A 88 11.69 8.41 -4.32
C ALA A 88 12.84 7.44 -3.98
N ASP A 89 12.97 7.03 -2.72
CA ASP A 89 14.09 6.25 -2.18
C ASP A 89 13.60 5.05 -1.35
N ALA A 90 12.52 4.42 -1.81
CA ALA A 90 11.93 3.21 -1.20
C ALA A 90 11.57 3.39 0.29
N GLY A 91 11.02 4.55 0.65
CA GLY A 91 10.50 4.84 1.98
C GLY A 91 11.57 5.28 3.00
N ALA A 92 12.82 5.51 2.56
CA ALA A 92 13.86 6.02 3.44
C ALA A 92 13.60 7.49 3.84
N THR A 93 13.12 8.30 2.89
CA THR A 93 12.67 9.68 3.14
C THR A 93 11.30 9.93 2.51
N TRP A 94 10.55 10.86 3.12
CA TRP A 94 9.18 11.16 2.74
C TRP A 94 9.00 12.67 2.59
N LYS A 95 8.47 13.09 1.44
CA LYS A 95 8.08 14.46 1.17
C LYS A 95 6.56 14.57 1.22
N ARG A 96 6.04 15.48 2.04
CA ARG A 96 4.60 15.79 2.09
C ARG A 96 4.16 16.40 0.76
N VAL A 97 3.01 15.96 0.26
CA VAL A 97 2.41 16.42 -1.00
C VAL A 97 1.19 17.27 -0.72
N SER A 98 0.17 16.69 -0.09
CA SER A 98 -1.11 17.34 0.19
C SER A 98 -1.85 16.59 1.31
N THR A 99 -3.01 17.12 1.72
CA THR A 99 -3.96 16.37 2.56
C THR A 99 -5.16 15.99 1.70
N ILE A 100 -5.53 14.72 1.66
CA ILE A 100 -6.73 14.26 0.97
C ILE A 100 -7.96 14.73 1.75
N PRO A 101 -8.96 15.37 1.12
CA PRO A 101 -10.20 15.77 1.81
C PRO A 101 -11.06 14.55 2.19
N GLY A 102 -12.08 14.77 3.03
CA GLY A 102 -13.07 13.74 3.37
C GLY A 102 -12.76 12.91 4.62
N GLY A 103 -11.68 13.24 5.34
CA GLY A 103 -11.38 12.66 6.64
C GLY A 103 -10.70 11.29 6.55
N GLY A 104 -11.00 10.42 7.51
CA GLY A 104 -10.28 9.17 7.76
C GLY A 104 -10.16 8.30 6.51
N PRO A 105 -8.93 8.08 5.99
CA PRO A 105 -8.71 7.21 4.84
C PRO A 105 -9.11 5.77 5.15
N GLN A 106 -9.85 5.15 4.23
CA GLN A 106 -10.31 3.76 4.34
C GLN A 106 -9.62 2.84 3.34
N ALA A 107 -9.21 3.37 2.18
CA ALA A 107 -8.41 2.68 1.19
C ALA A 107 -7.64 3.69 0.34
N PHE A 108 -6.50 3.28 -0.19
CA PHE A 108 -5.67 4.11 -1.05
C PHE A 108 -4.96 3.25 -2.09
N THR A 109 -4.88 3.74 -3.33
CA THR A 109 -4.13 3.09 -4.39
C THR A 109 -3.62 4.12 -5.39
N ALA A 110 -2.60 3.73 -6.15
CA ALA A 110 -2.09 4.47 -7.28
C ALA A 110 -2.23 3.60 -8.53
N VAL A 111 -2.92 4.12 -9.53
CA VAL A 111 -3.10 3.46 -10.83
C VAL A 111 -1.81 3.54 -11.64
N ASP A 112 -1.12 4.68 -11.56
CA ASP A 112 0.20 4.95 -12.14
C ASP A 112 0.92 6.06 -11.33
N GLU A 113 2.04 6.59 -11.82
CA GLU A 113 2.81 7.65 -11.13
C GLU A 113 2.05 8.97 -10.95
N GLY A 114 1.00 9.25 -11.71
CA GLY A 114 0.25 10.52 -11.64
C GLY A 114 -1.19 10.35 -11.16
N HIS A 115 -1.73 9.14 -11.21
CA HIS A 115 -3.14 8.86 -10.99
C HIS A 115 -3.38 8.11 -9.68
N LEU A 116 -3.99 8.79 -8.71
CA LEU A 116 -4.24 8.27 -7.36
C LEU A 116 -5.73 8.20 -7.06
N LEU A 117 -6.13 7.18 -6.30
CA LEU A 117 -7.49 7.02 -5.79
C LEU A 117 -7.46 6.80 -4.28
N ALA A 118 -8.32 7.51 -3.56
CA ALA A 118 -8.49 7.36 -2.13
C ALA A 118 -9.98 7.25 -1.79
N ALA A 119 -10.34 6.25 -1.01
CA ALA A 119 -11.61 6.21 -0.32
C ALA A 119 -11.42 6.81 1.08
N THR A 120 -12.27 7.76 1.43
CA THR A 120 -12.27 8.47 2.71
C THR A 120 -13.64 8.31 3.37
N SER A 121 -13.80 8.91 4.56
CA SER A 121 -15.04 8.75 5.34
C SER A 121 -16.26 9.36 4.67
N ASP A 122 -16.09 10.28 3.72
CA ASP A 122 -17.21 10.88 3.00
C ASP A 122 -17.26 10.50 1.51
N GLY A 123 -16.24 9.90 0.89
CA GLY A 123 -16.28 9.69 -0.56
C GLY A 123 -15.05 9.04 -1.17
N ILE A 124 -15.07 8.94 -2.49
CA ILE A 124 -13.92 8.58 -3.31
C ILE A 124 -13.36 9.85 -3.94
N TYR A 125 -12.06 10.04 -3.76
CA TYR A 125 -11.27 11.13 -4.32
C TYR A 125 -10.29 10.58 -5.36
N GLU A 126 -10.13 11.33 -6.45
CA GLU A 126 -9.21 11.04 -7.53
C GLU A 126 -8.23 12.21 -7.71
N SER A 127 -6.96 11.88 -7.88
CA SER A 127 -5.94 12.82 -8.36
C SER A 127 -5.41 12.32 -9.69
N ARG A 128 -5.13 13.25 -10.61
CA ARG A 128 -4.46 12.98 -11.90
C ARG A 128 -3.15 13.78 -12.03
N ASP A 129 -2.66 14.31 -10.92
CA ASP A 129 -1.49 15.19 -10.83
C ASP A 129 -0.56 14.78 -9.67
N ALA A 130 -0.37 13.47 -9.50
CA ALA A 130 0.51 12.88 -8.49
C ALA A 130 0.15 13.28 -7.04
N GLY A 131 -1.13 13.54 -6.80
CA GLY A 131 -1.68 13.91 -5.50
C GLY A 131 -1.56 15.39 -5.17
N ALA A 132 -1.16 16.25 -6.10
CA ALA A 132 -1.11 17.69 -5.86
C ALA A 132 -2.52 18.25 -5.61
N THR A 133 -3.53 17.76 -6.33
CA THR A 133 -4.94 18.08 -6.12
C THR A 133 -5.81 16.84 -6.18
N PHE A 134 -6.94 16.88 -5.46
CA PHE A 134 -7.92 15.78 -5.42
C PHE A 134 -9.31 16.30 -5.74
N THR A 135 -10.02 15.59 -6.60
CA THR A 135 -11.44 15.83 -6.93
C THR A 135 -12.27 14.69 -6.36
N ARG A 136 -13.38 15.01 -5.68
CA ARG A 136 -14.34 14.00 -5.22
C ARG A 136 -15.14 13.49 -6.41
N ILE A 137 -14.97 12.21 -6.76
CA ILE A 137 -15.64 11.59 -7.91
C ILE A 137 -16.87 10.77 -7.51
N LEU A 138 -16.98 10.40 -6.23
CA LEU A 138 -18.15 9.74 -5.69
C LEU A 138 -18.40 10.17 -4.24
N PRO A 139 -19.55 10.79 -3.91
CA PRO A 139 -19.96 10.95 -2.53
C PRO A 139 -20.49 9.64 -1.95
N LEU A 140 -20.13 9.33 -0.70
CA LEU A 140 -20.90 8.40 0.11
C LEU A 140 -22.19 9.11 0.52
N ALA A 141 -23.34 8.50 0.24
CA ALA A 141 -24.62 9.02 0.68
C ALA A 141 -24.65 9.01 2.21
N GLU A 142 -25.03 10.14 2.82
CA GLU A 142 -25.43 10.10 4.22
C GLU A 142 -26.76 9.33 4.31
N GLY A 143 -26.78 8.28 5.14
CA GLY A 143 -27.95 7.44 5.38
C GLY A 143 -29.05 8.14 6.15
#